data_AF-A0AAE0CR90-F1
#
_entry.id   AF-A0AAE0CR90-F1
#
_cell.length_a   1.000
_cell.length_b   1.000
_cell.length_c   1.000
_cell.angle_alpha   90.00
_cell.angle_beta   90.00
_cell.angle_gamma   90.00
#
_symmetry.space_group_name_H-M   'P 1'
#
loop_
_entity.id
_entity.type
_entity.pdbx_description
1 polymer ?
#
loop_
_entity_poly.entity_id
_entity_poly.type
_entity_poly.pdbx_seq_one_letter_code
_entity_poly.pdbx_strand_id
1 'polypeptide(L)'
;MSIFKITVGIALRIEKLERSFLWSDGIKREKLHAVKWDTICSSKANDGLGIGRVAIKNKCMLAKWVWHYGNEHSSLWKQVIITRYGLDKKSLQWNWQGVNSLSFFVKAIASLFQPNSRSAEIIRSGLSVVIGNGVKVKFWTDIKMIP
;
A
#
# COMPACT_ATOMS: atom_id res chain seq x y z
N MET A 1 11.31 6.62 -2.24
CA MET A 1 11.14 5.17 -2.39
C MET A 1 10.54 4.60 -1.11
N SER A 2 9.38 3.95 -1.19
CA SER A 2 8.62 3.42 -0.04
C SER A 2 8.56 1.89 -0.16
N ILE A 3 9.61 1.22 0.31
CA ILE A 3 9.80 -0.24 0.25
C ILE A 3 9.39 -0.88 1.59
N PHE A 4 9.36 -0.09 2.66
CA PHE A 4 9.11 -0.55 4.01
C PHE A 4 7.65 -0.33 4.42
N LYS A 5 7.08 -1.34 5.08
CA LYS A 5 5.84 -1.18 5.83
C LYS A 5 6.15 -0.41 7.11
N ILE A 6 5.52 0.75 7.27
CA ILE A 6 5.70 1.55 8.47
C ILE A 6 4.98 0.90 9.66
N THR A 7 5.61 0.90 10.83
CA THR A 7 4.95 0.48 12.07
C THR A 7 3.98 1.55 12.54
N VAL A 8 2.96 1.15 13.29
CA VAL A 8 1.94 2.09 13.81
C VAL A 8 2.57 3.19 14.66
N GLY A 9 3.54 2.85 15.52
CA GLY A 9 4.23 3.83 16.36
C GLY A 9 4.99 4.90 15.57
N ILE A 10 5.69 4.51 14.49
CA ILE A 10 6.40 5.47 13.64
C ILE A 10 5.40 6.33 12.87
N ALA A 11 4.32 5.73 12.35
CA ALA A 11 3.26 6.49 11.68
C ALA A 11 2.65 7.55 12.62
N LEU A 12 2.33 7.17 13.86
CA LEU A 12 1.82 8.09 14.88
C LEU A 12 2.82 9.18 15.24
N ARG A 13 4.12 8.85 15.28
CA ARG A 13 5.18 9.85 15.52
C ARG A 13 5.28 10.87 14.39
N ILE A 14 5.19 10.43 13.14
CA ILE A 14 5.18 11.33 11.98
C ILE A 14 3.92 12.19 12.00
N GLU A 15 2.74 11.59 12.23
CA GLU A 15 1.49 12.35 12.33
C GLU A 15 1.50 13.34 13.50
N LYS A 16 2.19 13.02 14.60
CA LYS A 16 2.40 13.97 15.70
C LYS A 16 3.24 15.16 15.25
N LEU A 17 4.28 14.93 14.45
CA LEU A 17 5.10 16.02 13.88
C LEU A 17 4.29 16.88 12.89
N GLU A 18 3.49 16.26 12.03
CA GLU A 18 2.58 16.98 11.11
C GLU A 18 1.56 17.82 11.88
N ARG A 19 0.95 17.26 12.94
CA ARG A 19 0.05 17.98 13.85
C ARG A 19 0.76 19.14 14.55
N SER A 20 1.95 18.89 15.08
CA SER A 20 2.71 19.95 15.73
C SER A 20 3.07 21.03 14.74
N PHE A 21 3.46 20.70 13.50
CA PHE A 21 3.74 21.72 12.49
C PHE A 21 2.51 22.57 12.19
N LEU A 22 1.33 21.96 12.05
CA LEU A 22 0.10 22.67 11.74
C LEU A 22 -0.39 23.57 12.89
N TRP A 23 -0.17 23.16 14.14
CA TRP A 23 -0.69 23.83 15.33
C TRP A 23 0.38 24.55 16.17
N SER A 24 1.66 24.47 15.79
CA SER A 24 2.76 25.16 16.47
C SER A 24 2.89 26.56 15.90
N ASP A 25 2.45 27.54 16.67
CA ASP A 25 2.96 28.89 16.57
C ASP A 25 4.28 28.90 17.36
N GLY A 26 5.37 29.51 16.86
CA GLY A 26 6.73 29.41 17.42
C GLY A 26 6.92 29.90 18.87
N ILE A 27 5.82 30.23 19.56
CA ILE A 27 5.74 30.75 20.91
C ILE A 27 5.02 29.71 21.78
N LYS A 28 5.62 29.34 22.92
CA LYS A 28 5.21 28.33 23.92
C LYS A 28 3.77 28.50 24.49
N ARG A 29 2.74 28.50 23.64
CA ARG A 29 1.34 28.49 24.05
C ARG A 29 0.70 27.25 23.44
N GLU A 30 0.35 26.28 24.29
CA GLU A 30 -0.52 25.18 23.89
C GLU A 30 -1.87 25.78 23.49
N LYS A 31 -2.13 25.94 22.19
CA LYS A 31 -3.47 26.25 21.71
C LYS A 31 -4.34 25.01 21.89
N LEU A 32 -5.57 25.22 22.36
CA LEU A 32 -6.64 24.24 22.24
C LEU A 32 -6.76 23.88 20.75
N HIS A 33 -6.62 22.59 20.42
CA HIS A 33 -6.78 22.10 19.06
C HIS A 33 -8.22 22.35 18.61
N ALA A 34 -8.45 23.41 17.84
CA ALA A 34 -9.79 23.86 17.45
C ALA A 34 -10.50 22.84 16.54
N VAL A 35 -9.74 22.01 15.82
CA VAL A 35 -10.27 21.04 14.85
C VAL A 35 -9.66 19.67 15.10
N LYS A 36 -10.51 18.63 15.14
CA LYS A 36 -10.07 17.23 15.26
C LYS A 36 -9.18 16.84 14.08
N TRP A 37 -8.12 16.07 14.34
CA TRP A 37 -7.19 15.60 13.30
C TRP A 37 -7.92 14.84 12.17
N ASP A 38 -8.95 14.07 12.51
CA ASP A 38 -9.75 13.31 11.53
C ASP A 38 -10.52 14.21 10.55
N THR A 39 -10.98 15.38 11.01
CA THR A 39 -11.62 16.38 10.15
C THR A 39 -10.60 16.96 9.18
N ILE A 40 -9.39 17.29 9.65
CA ILE A 40 -8.31 17.79 8.79
C ILE A 40 -7.90 16.74 7.75
N CYS A 41 -7.87 15.46 8.13
CA CYS A 41 -7.55 14.36 7.23
C CYS A 41 -8.63 14.05 6.19
N SER A 42 -9.85 14.58 6.37
CA SER A 42 -10.95 14.37 5.42
C SER A 42 -10.69 15.11 4.11
N SER A 43 -11.37 14.69 3.04
CA SER A 43 -11.22 15.33 1.72
C SER A 43 -11.72 16.79 1.76
N LYS A 44 -11.25 17.63 0.84
CA LYS A 44 -11.76 19.00 0.68
C LYS A 44 -13.26 19.05 0.39
N ALA A 45 -13.80 18.01 -0.25
CA ALA A 45 -15.23 17.87 -0.52
C ALA A 45 -16.04 17.57 0.76
N ASN A 46 -15.38 17.06 1.80
CA ASN A 46 -15.97 16.78 3.12
C ASN A 46 -15.45 17.77 4.17
N ASP A 47 -15.23 19.03 3.76
CA ASP A 47 -14.77 20.15 4.62
C ASP A 47 -13.43 19.92 5.35
N GLY A 48 -12.63 18.97 4.88
CA GLY A 48 -11.29 18.69 5.41
C GLY A 48 -10.18 19.37 4.62
N LEU A 49 -8.94 19.27 5.11
CA LEU A 49 -7.77 19.83 4.43
C LEU A 49 -7.15 18.84 3.43
N GLY A 50 -7.60 17.59 3.41
CA GLY A 50 -7.07 16.53 2.56
C GLY A 50 -5.71 15.98 3.02
N ILE A 51 -5.30 16.23 4.26
CA ILE A 51 -4.04 15.67 4.78
C ILE A 51 -4.22 14.16 4.97
N GLY A 52 -3.79 13.36 3.99
CA GLY A 52 -3.90 11.91 4.09
C GLY A 52 -3.08 11.34 5.26
N ARG A 53 -3.66 10.38 5.99
CA ARG A 53 -2.99 9.66 7.08
C ARG A 53 -1.72 8.95 6.59
N VAL A 54 -0.65 8.99 7.38
CA VAL A 54 0.66 8.44 7.00
C VAL A 54 0.58 6.94 6.71
N ALA A 55 -0.17 6.21 7.52
CA ALA A 55 -0.39 4.77 7.32
C ALA A 55 -1.09 4.46 5.99
N ILE A 56 -2.03 5.31 5.55
CA ILE A 56 -2.73 5.14 4.27
C ILE A 56 -1.77 5.45 3.12
N LYS A 57 -1.05 6.58 3.19
CA LYS A 57 -0.02 6.94 2.20
C LYS A 57 1.02 5.82 2.02
N ASN A 58 1.53 5.25 3.12
CA ASN A 58 2.49 4.14 3.06
C ASN A 58 1.89 2.90 2.35
N LYS A 59 0.64 2.54 2.66
CA LYS A 59 -0.07 1.44 1.98
C LYS A 59 -0.24 1.70 0.49
N CYS A 60 -0.66 2.90 0.09
CA CYS A 60 -0.80 3.27 -1.33
C CYS A 60 0.55 3.19 -2.06
N MET A 61 1.63 3.64 -1.42
CA MET A 61 2.96 3.52 -2.01
C MET A 61 3.46 2.07 -2.11
N LEU A 62 3.09 1.20 -1.17
CA LEU A 62 3.36 -0.23 -1.29
C LEU A 62 2.51 -0.88 -2.39
N ALA A 63 1.27 -0.44 -2.57
CA ALA A 63 0.38 -0.90 -3.64
C ALA A 63 0.92 -0.53 -5.04
N LYS A 64 1.66 0.57 -5.18
CA LYS A 64 2.38 0.89 -6.43
C LYS A 64 3.28 -0.26 -6.89
N TRP A 65 3.93 -0.98 -5.97
CA TRP A 65 4.77 -2.13 -6.32
C TRP A 65 3.99 -3.34 -6.81
N VAL A 66 2.75 -3.52 -6.35
CA VAL A 66 1.83 -4.52 -6.90
C VAL A 66 1.57 -4.22 -8.37
N TRP A 67 1.25 -2.97 -8.68
CA TRP A 67 1.00 -2.53 -10.04
C TRP A 67 2.23 -2.72 -10.94
N HIS A 68 3.43 -2.34 -10.45
CA HIS A 68 4.68 -2.60 -11.17
C HIS A 68 4.92 -4.10 -11.37
N TYR A 69 4.60 -4.96 -10.39
CA TYR A 69 4.73 -6.40 -10.55
C TYR A 69 3.86 -6.93 -11.69
N GLY A 70 2.63 -6.42 -11.82
CA GLY A 70 1.73 -6.80 -12.92
C GLY A 70 2.21 -6.32 -14.29
N ASN A 71 2.71 -5.09 -14.38
CA ASN A 71 2.98 -4.44 -15.67
C ASN A 71 4.43 -4.56 -16.17
N GLU A 72 5.41 -4.64 -15.27
CA GLU A 72 6.82 -4.70 -15.66
C GLU A 72 7.28 -6.15 -15.84
N HIS A 73 7.17 -6.68 -17.06
CA HIS A 73 7.49 -8.09 -17.32
C HIS A 73 9.00 -8.40 -17.42
N SER A 74 9.83 -7.41 -17.72
CA SER A 74 11.27 -7.55 -17.98
C SER A 74 12.16 -6.91 -16.91
N SER A 75 11.58 -6.35 -15.84
CA SER A 75 12.36 -5.67 -14.81
C SER A 75 13.20 -6.64 -13.97
N LEU A 76 14.44 -6.24 -13.66
CA LEU A 76 15.38 -7.05 -12.89
C LEU A 76 14.85 -7.38 -11.49
N TRP A 77 14.23 -6.41 -10.82
CA TRP A 77 13.68 -6.62 -9.47
C TRP A 77 12.59 -7.72 -9.46
N LYS A 78 11.74 -7.77 -10.50
CA LYS A 78 10.72 -8.80 -10.65
C LYS A 78 11.37 -10.17 -10.89
N GLN A 79 12.39 -10.23 -11.74
CA GLN A 79 13.15 -11.46 -11.98
C GLN A 79 13.81 -11.97 -10.70
N VAL A 80 14.45 -11.09 -9.91
CA VAL A 80 15.06 -11.45 -8.62
C VAL A 80 14.02 -12.04 -7.67
N ILE A 81 12.83 -11.42 -7.56
CA ILE A 81 11.75 -11.92 -6.71
C ILE A 81 11.25 -13.28 -7.21
N ILE A 82 10.99 -13.42 -8.51
CA ILE A 82 10.54 -14.67 -9.11
C ILE A 82 11.55 -15.80 -8.85
N THR A 83 12.82 -15.56 -9.17
CA THR A 83 13.88 -16.57 -9.04
C THR A 83 14.14 -16.91 -7.57
N ARG A 84 14.12 -15.92 -6.68
CA ARG A 84 14.39 -16.16 -5.25
C ARG A 84 13.27 -16.90 -4.55
N TYR A 85 12.01 -16.67 -4.95
CA TYR A 85 10.83 -17.19 -4.27
C TYR A 85 10.05 -18.24 -5.06
N GLY A 86 10.55 -18.66 -6.23
CA GLY A 86 9.95 -19.74 -7.03
C GLY A 86 8.57 -19.40 -7.59
N LEU A 87 8.32 -18.14 -7.92
CA LEU A 87 7.01 -17.69 -8.40
C LEU A 87 6.85 -17.95 -9.90
N ASP A 88 5.62 -18.18 -10.35
CA ASP A 88 5.34 -18.25 -11.77
C ASP A 88 5.36 -16.85 -12.40
N LYS A 89 6.22 -16.65 -13.40
CA LYS A 89 6.38 -15.39 -14.15
C LYS A 89 5.09 -14.90 -14.81
N LYS A 90 4.18 -15.82 -15.14
CA LYS A 90 2.89 -15.54 -15.78
C LYS A 90 1.75 -15.36 -14.79
N SER A 91 1.95 -15.74 -13.53
CA SER A 91 0.90 -15.73 -12.52
C SER A 91 0.89 -14.38 -11.81
N LEU A 92 -0.31 -13.82 -11.69
CA LEU A 92 -0.55 -12.72 -10.75
C LEU A 92 -0.84 -13.25 -9.35
N GLN A 93 -0.78 -14.57 -9.13
CA GLN A 93 -1.11 -15.16 -7.84
C GLN A 93 -0.03 -14.87 -6.79
N TRP A 94 -0.42 -14.03 -5.83
CA TRP A 94 0.29 -13.77 -4.58
C TRP A 94 0.05 -14.91 -3.58
N ASN A 95 0.32 -16.15 -3.99
CA ASN A 95 0.39 -17.30 -3.11
C ASN A 95 1.76 -17.27 -2.41
N TRP A 96 1.81 -16.73 -1.20
CA TRP A 96 3.02 -16.67 -0.37
C TRP A 96 2.93 -17.55 0.88
N GLN A 97 2.03 -18.54 0.88
CA GLN A 97 1.87 -19.45 2.00
C GLN A 97 3.06 -20.42 2.01
N GLY A 98 3.92 -20.32 3.02
CA GLY A 98 4.96 -21.31 3.29
C GLY A 98 6.42 -20.84 3.12
N VAL A 99 6.67 -19.60 2.67
CA VAL A 99 8.06 -19.14 2.52
C VAL A 99 8.52 -18.44 3.81
N ASN A 100 9.09 -19.20 4.75
CA ASN A 100 9.68 -18.66 5.99
C ASN A 100 10.80 -17.62 5.75
N SER A 101 11.32 -17.52 4.52
CA SER A 101 12.43 -16.63 4.12
C SER A 101 12.01 -15.42 3.25
N LEU A 102 10.76 -14.96 3.32
CA LEU A 102 10.37 -13.74 2.58
C LEU A 102 11.11 -12.50 3.12
N SER A 103 11.63 -11.67 2.21
CA SER A 103 12.25 -10.39 2.56
C SER A 103 11.21 -9.44 3.16
N PHE A 104 11.66 -8.46 3.93
CA PHE A 104 10.77 -7.44 4.50
C PHE A 104 9.91 -6.74 3.45
N PHE A 105 10.47 -6.49 2.26
CA PHE A 105 9.75 -5.89 1.13
C PHE A 105 8.61 -6.79 0.64
N VAL A 106 8.90 -8.06 0.36
CA VAL A 106 7.88 -8.99 -0.14
C VAL A 106 6.83 -9.25 0.93
N LYS A 107 7.21 -9.36 2.21
CA LYS A 107 6.27 -9.41 3.34
C LYS A 107 5.38 -8.16 3.40
N ALA A 108 5.95 -6.97 3.17
CA ALA A 108 5.20 -5.72 3.17
C ALA A 108 4.11 -5.72 2.09
N ILE A 109 4.47 -6.09 0.85
CA ILE A 109 3.52 -6.14 -0.26
C ILE A 109 2.50 -7.27 -0.07
N ALA A 110 2.93 -8.48 0.31
CA ALA A 110 2.04 -9.61 0.55
C ALA A 110 1.00 -9.29 1.63
N SER A 111 1.38 -8.52 2.66
CA SER A 111 0.45 -8.10 3.72
C SER A 111 -0.71 -7.21 3.23
N LEU A 112 -0.59 -6.59 2.05
CA LEU A 112 -1.66 -5.82 1.46
C LEU A 112 -2.81 -6.69 0.93
N PHE A 113 -2.56 -7.96 0.65
CA PHE A 113 -3.52 -8.91 0.08
C PHE A 113 -4.18 -9.81 1.11
N GLN A 114 -3.99 -9.54 2.41
CA GLN A 114 -4.68 -10.31 3.44
C GLN A 114 -6.20 -10.25 3.21
N PRO A 115 -6.87 -11.41 3.18
CA PRO A 115 -8.32 -11.48 3.02
C PRO A 115 -8.99 -10.58 4.06
N ASN A 116 -10.03 -9.85 3.67
CA ASN A 116 -10.83 -8.98 4.55
C ASN A 116 -10.10 -7.78 5.18
N SER A 117 -8.91 -7.40 4.70
CA SER A 117 -8.27 -6.15 5.11
C SER A 117 -8.77 -4.95 4.29
N ARG A 118 -8.98 -3.80 4.93
CA ARG A 118 -9.33 -2.52 4.26
C ARG A 118 -8.29 -2.11 3.20
N SER A 119 -7.04 -2.50 3.38
CA SER A 119 -5.99 -2.34 2.37
C SER A 119 -6.26 -3.15 1.10
N ALA A 120 -6.68 -4.41 1.26
CA ALA A 120 -6.99 -5.27 0.15
C ALA A 120 -8.24 -4.77 -0.60
N GLU A 121 -9.22 -4.23 0.12
CA GLU A 121 -10.41 -3.59 -0.47
C GLU A 121 -10.04 -2.36 -1.32
N ILE A 122 -9.21 -1.45 -0.79
CA ILE A 122 -8.74 -0.27 -1.54
C ILE A 122 -8.00 -0.69 -2.80
N ILE A 123 -7.11 -1.68 -2.70
CA ILE A 123 -6.35 -2.18 -3.86
C ILE A 123 -7.28 -2.84 -4.88
N ARG A 124 -8.24 -3.65 -4.44
CA ARG A 124 -9.24 -4.25 -5.34
C ARG A 124 -10.08 -3.19 -6.05
N SER A 125 -10.52 -2.17 -5.32
CA SER A 125 -11.31 -1.08 -5.91
C SER A 125 -10.52 -0.19 -6.87
N GLY A 126 -9.20 -0.07 -6.66
CA GLY A 126 -8.32 0.83 -7.42
C GLY A 126 -7.51 0.15 -8.53
N LEU A 127 -7.53 -1.18 -8.62
CA LEU A 127 -6.72 -1.93 -9.57
C LEU A 127 -7.63 -2.72 -10.52
N SER A 128 -7.71 -2.25 -11.76
CA SER A 128 -8.37 -2.98 -12.85
C SER A 128 -7.35 -3.79 -13.63
N VAL A 129 -7.61 -5.08 -13.86
CA VAL A 129 -6.78 -5.92 -14.73
C VAL A 129 -7.38 -5.94 -16.11
N VAL A 130 -6.60 -5.49 -17.11
CA VAL A 130 -6.99 -5.61 -18.52
C VAL A 130 -6.60 -7.00 -18.99
N ILE A 131 -7.60 -7.82 -19.29
CA ILE A 131 -7.40 -9.18 -19.81
C ILE A 131 -6.93 -9.04 -21.26
N GLY A 132 -5.66 -9.40 -21.51
CA GLY A 132 -5.09 -9.46 -22.86
C GLY A 132 -5.45 -10.76 -23.59
N ASN A 133 -4.56 -11.18 -24.50
CA ASN A 133 -4.74 -12.37 -25.35
C ASN A 133 -4.51 -13.74 -24.64
N GLY A 134 -4.61 -13.81 -23.30
CA GLY A 134 -4.42 -15.06 -22.53
C GLY A 134 -2.98 -15.60 -22.45
N VAL A 135 -2.02 -15.06 -23.20
CA VAL A 135 -0.60 -15.50 -23.14
C VAL A 135 0.06 -15.14 -21.80
N LYS A 136 -0.41 -14.07 -21.18
CA LYS A 136 0.18 -13.44 -19.98
C LYS A 136 -0.68 -13.56 -18.71
N VAL A 137 -1.90 -14.09 -18.82
CA VAL A 137 -2.87 -14.17 -17.73
C VAL A 137 -3.55 -15.53 -17.79
N LYS A 138 -3.56 -16.27 -16.67
CA LYS A 138 -4.32 -17.50 -16.53
C LYS A 138 -5.74 -17.15 -16.10
N PHE A 139 -6.65 -17.06 -17.07
CA PHE A 139 -8.04 -16.64 -16.89
C PHE A 139 -8.69 -17.24 -15.63
N TRP A 140 -8.75 -18.56 -15.50
CA TRP A 140 -9.45 -19.23 -14.39
C TRP A 140 -8.81 -19.07 -13.00
N THR A 141 -7.52 -18.76 -12.94
CA THR A 141 -6.75 -18.78 -11.69
C THR A 141 -6.38 -17.38 -11.24
N ASP A 142 -6.18 -16.45 -12.16
CA ASP A 142 -5.89 -15.04 -11.87
C ASP A 142 -7.18 -14.22 -11.66
N ILE A 143 -8.30 -14.61 -12.30
CA ILE A 143 -9.60 -13.95 -12.06
C ILE A 143 -10.09 -14.21 -10.63
N LYS A 144 -9.76 -15.32 -9.98
CA LYS A 144 -10.13 -15.53 -8.56
C LYS A 144 -9.47 -14.54 -7.58
N MET A 145 -8.51 -13.72 -8.03
CA MET A 145 -7.94 -12.61 -7.25
C MET A 145 -8.58 -11.24 -7.56
N ILE A 146 -9.44 -11.16 -8.57
CA ILE A 146 -10.17 -9.96 -9.00
C ILE A 146 -11.65 -10.26 -8.70
N PRO A 147 -12.35 -9.45 -7.88
CA PRO A 147 -13.76 -9.70 -7.62
C PRO A 147 -14.58 -9.75 -8.92
#